data_AF-A0A2M8NH58-F1
#
_entry.id   AF-A0A2M8NH58-F1
#
_cell.length_a   1.000
_cell.length_b   1.000
_cell.length_c   1.000
_cell.angle_alpha   90.00
_cell.angle_beta   90.00
_cell.angle_gamma   90.00
#
_symmetry.space_group_name_H-M   'P 1'
#
loop_
_entity.id
_entity.type
_entity.pdbx_description
1 polymer ?
#
loop_
_entity_poly.entity_id
_entity_poly.type
_entity_poly.pdbx_seq_one_letter_code
_entity_poly.pdbx_strand_id
1 'polypeptide(L)'
;LWWLYFDNVAESRVKWKSRAYIWVYSHLPLHIGITAFGVAVPKLIHGTESLKPEYRLLLAGSLAVTLAVIAVLEHTVENHRPAAQQHIETALRIIGVGLIALLAFSEIAALPLALLTAVIVVVQVVINIIFHRAAGDLHHESHPLEFTPE
;
A
#
# COMPACT_ATOMS: atom_id res chain seq x y z
N LEU A 1 -4.33 -4.07 -3.69
CA LEU A 1 -4.63 -2.74 -3.11
C LEU A 1 -5.76 -2.83 -2.09
N TRP A 2 -6.98 -3.18 -2.50
CA TRP A 2 -8.13 -3.33 -1.59
C TRP A 2 -7.90 -4.30 -0.42
N TRP A 3 -7.42 -5.51 -0.70
CA TRP A 3 -7.12 -6.49 0.34
C TRP A 3 -6.02 -6.06 1.32
N LEU A 4 -5.04 -5.27 0.86
CA LEU A 4 -3.95 -4.78 1.71
C LEU A 4 -4.44 -3.70 2.70
N TYR A 5 -5.50 -2.97 2.35
CA TYR A 5 -6.19 -2.09 3.29
C TYR A 5 -6.86 -2.91 4.40
N PHE A 6 -7.63 -3.95 4.06
CA PHE A 6 -8.31 -4.76 5.07
C PHE A 6 -7.34 -5.53 5.97
N ASP A 7 -6.28 -6.11 5.41
CA ASP A 7 -5.27 -6.85 6.17
C ASP A 7 -4.59 -5.98 7.25
N ASN A 8 -4.33 -4.71 6.95
CA ASN A 8 -3.71 -3.78 7.89
C ASN A 8 -4.69 -3.10 8.87
N VAL A 9 -5.98 -3.03 8.54
CA VAL A 9 -7.00 -2.29 9.33
C VAL A 9 -7.89 -3.22 10.14
N ALA A 10 -8.10 -4.48 9.74
CA ALA A 10 -9.03 -5.39 10.40
C ALA A 10 -8.58 -5.85 11.79
N GLU A 11 -7.27 -6.00 12.03
CA GLU A 11 -6.74 -6.53 13.29
C GLU A 11 -6.26 -5.45 14.27
N SER A 12 -6.41 -4.18 13.92
CA SER A 12 -5.57 -3.14 14.50
C SER A 12 -6.38 -2.07 15.24
N ARG A 13 -5.93 -1.72 16.45
CA ARG A 13 -6.65 -0.76 17.32
C ARG A 13 -6.34 0.66 16.84
N VAL A 14 -7.37 1.39 16.42
CA VAL A 14 -7.19 2.79 15.97
C VAL A 14 -6.86 3.69 17.17
N LYS A 15 -5.91 4.62 17.01
CA LYS A 15 -5.61 5.67 18.00
C LYS A 15 -6.69 6.76 17.98
N TRP A 16 -7.87 6.43 18.50
CA TRP A 16 -9.11 7.23 18.41
C TRP A 16 -8.96 8.68 18.89
N LYS A 17 -8.12 8.95 19.90
CA LYS A 17 -8.04 10.26 20.57
C LYS A 17 -7.50 11.41 19.72
N SER A 18 -6.76 11.12 18.64
CA SER A 18 -6.12 12.17 17.80
C SER A 18 -6.14 11.87 16.31
N ARG A 19 -6.30 10.59 15.90
CA ARG A 19 -6.14 10.17 14.50
C ARG A 19 -7.43 9.67 13.85
N ALA A 20 -8.57 9.73 14.55
CA ALA A 20 -9.87 9.28 14.04
C ALA A 20 -10.31 10.01 12.77
N TYR A 21 -10.13 11.34 12.71
CA TYR A 21 -10.47 12.12 11.51
C TYR A 21 -9.60 11.73 10.31
N ILE A 22 -8.28 11.57 10.52
CA ILE A 22 -7.38 11.13 9.45
C ILE A 22 -7.80 9.75 8.96
N TRP A 23 -8.09 8.83 9.88
CA TRP A 23 -8.56 7.49 9.54
C TRP A 23 -9.82 7.53 8.67
N VAL A 24 -10.89 8.22 9.10
CA VAL A 24 -12.15 8.33 8.32
C VAL A 24 -11.91 9.01 6.97
N TYR A 25 -11.23 10.16 6.96
CA TYR A 25 -11.07 10.94 5.73
C TYR A 25 -10.11 10.29 4.74
N SER A 26 -9.13 9.51 5.18
CA SER A 26 -8.21 8.78 4.30
C SER A 26 -8.90 7.72 3.42
N HIS A 27 -10.09 7.23 3.81
CA HIS A 27 -10.85 6.30 2.97
C HIS A 27 -11.30 6.95 1.66
N LEU A 28 -11.69 8.22 1.68
CA LEU A 28 -12.17 8.91 0.48
C LEU A 28 -11.09 8.97 -0.61
N PRO A 29 -9.86 9.50 -0.35
CA PRO A 29 -8.75 9.42 -1.29
C PRO A 29 -8.39 8.00 -1.72
N LEU A 30 -8.50 7.01 -0.82
CA LEU A 30 -8.23 5.61 -1.16
C LEU A 30 -9.19 5.09 -2.23
N HIS A 31 -10.49 5.31 -2.04
CA HIS A 31 -11.52 4.92 -3.00
C HIS A 31 -11.38 5.67 -4.33
N ILE A 32 -11.03 6.96 -4.29
CA ILE A 32 -10.76 7.75 -5.49
C ILE A 32 -9.56 7.18 -6.25
N GLY A 33 -8.48 6.83 -5.56
CA GLY A 33 -7.29 6.22 -6.18
C GLY A 33 -7.60 4.87 -6.84
N ILE A 34 -8.32 3.99 -6.14
CA ILE A 34 -8.70 2.67 -6.67
C ILE A 34 -9.63 2.80 -7.89
N THR A 35 -10.62 3.69 -7.83
CA THR A 35 -11.55 3.89 -8.97
C THR A 35 -10.84 4.53 -10.16
N ALA A 36 -9.98 5.53 -9.95
CA ALA A 36 -9.18 6.14 -11.00
C ALA A 36 -8.24 5.13 -11.68
N PHE A 37 -7.62 4.25 -10.90
CA PHE A 37 -6.82 3.14 -11.44
C PHE A 37 -7.68 2.22 -12.32
N GLY A 38 -8.88 1.86 -11.85
CA GLY A 38 -9.84 1.06 -12.62
C GLY A 38 -10.24 1.69 -13.95
N VAL A 39 -10.32 3.02 -14.04
CA VAL A 39 -10.58 3.75 -15.29
C VAL A 39 -9.35 3.78 -16.21
N ALA A 40 -8.15 3.85 -15.64
CA ALA A 40 -6.91 3.90 -16.40
C ALA A 40 -6.56 2.56 -17.08
N VAL A 41 -6.88 1.42 -16.46
CA VAL A 41 -6.55 0.08 -16.98
C VAL A 41 -7.15 -0.21 -18.37
N PRO A 42 -8.45 0.02 -18.64
CA PRO A 42 -8.99 -0.14 -19.99
C PRO A 42 -8.31 0.77 -21.02
N LYS A 43 -7.92 1.99 -20.63
CA LYS A 43 -7.23 2.94 -21.52
C LYS A 43 -5.82 2.49 -21.85
N LEU A 44 -5.16 1.82 -20.92
CA LEU A 44 -3.88 1.16 -21.13
C LEU A 44 -4.01 -0.01 -22.12
N ILE A 45 -5.03 -0.86 -21.98
CA ILE A 45 -5.22 -2.05 -22.81
C ILE A 45 -5.57 -1.70 -24.28
N HIS A 46 -6.37 -0.64 -24.49
CA HIS A 46 -6.78 -0.22 -25.83
C HIS A 46 -5.84 0.80 -26.49
N GLY A 47 -4.86 1.33 -25.75
CA GLY A 47 -3.89 2.30 -26.28
C GLY A 47 -2.76 1.60 -27.01
N THR A 48 -2.58 1.87 -28.31
CA THR A 48 -1.77 1.00 -29.16
C THR A 48 -0.26 1.23 -29.16
N GLU A 49 0.29 2.38 -28.73
CA GLU A 49 1.77 2.55 -28.68
C GLU A 49 2.25 3.56 -27.62
N SER A 50 1.54 4.67 -27.46
CA SER A 50 1.87 5.74 -26.51
C SER A 50 0.62 6.18 -25.76
N LEU A 51 0.61 6.03 -24.43
CA LEU A 51 -0.45 6.65 -23.61
C LEU A 51 -0.31 8.16 -23.71
N LYS A 52 -1.42 8.86 -23.88
CA LYS A 52 -1.43 10.31 -23.68
C LYS A 52 -0.97 10.65 -22.24
N PRO A 53 -0.31 11.80 -22.02
CA PRO A 53 0.19 12.20 -20.71
C PRO A 53 -0.89 12.15 -19.61
N GLU A 54 -2.12 12.52 -19.94
CA GLU A 54 -3.29 12.45 -19.06
C GLU A 54 -3.56 11.04 -18.52
N TYR A 55 -3.43 10.01 -19.36
CA TYR A 55 -3.66 8.62 -18.95
C TYR A 55 -2.47 8.03 -18.19
N ARG A 56 -1.24 8.52 -18.42
CA ARG A 56 -0.07 8.14 -17.62
C ARG A 56 -0.18 8.67 -16.20
N LEU A 57 -0.54 9.95 -16.08
CA LEU A 57 -0.83 10.58 -14.79
C LEU A 57 -2.00 9.87 -14.10
N LEU A 58 -3.04 9.48 -14.84
CA LEU A 58 -4.16 8.74 -14.27
C LEU A 58 -3.73 7.36 -13.76
N LEU A 59 -2.93 6.60 -14.52
CA LEU A 59 -2.46 5.26 -14.13
C LEU A 59 -1.48 5.31 -12.96
N ALA A 60 -0.37 6.02 -13.12
CA ALA A 60 0.71 6.05 -12.13
C ALA A 60 0.36 6.95 -10.95
N GLY A 61 -0.31 8.08 -11.18
CA GLY A 61 -0.75 8.97 -10.12
C GLY A 61 -1.80 8.33 -9.21
N SER A 62 -2.78 7.61 -9.75
CA SER A 62 -3.76 6.90 -8.92
C SER A 62 -3.12 5.81 -8.05
N LEU A 63 -2.12 5.09 -8.58
CA LEU A 63 -1.32 4.14 -7.81
C LEU A 63 -0.51 4.81 -6.71
N ALA A 64 0.20 5.90 -7.04
CA ALA A 64 1.00 6.65 -6.08
C ALA A 64 0.14 7.20 -4.94
N VAL A 65 -1.02 7.80 -5.25
CA VAL A 65 -1.99 8.28 -4.26
C VAL A 65 -2.49 7.14 -3.40
N THR A 66 -2.88 6.01 -4.00
CA THR A 66 -3.39 4.85 -3.26
C THR A 66 -2.34 4.35 -2.26
N LEU A 67 -1.09 4.19 -2.69
CA LEU A 67 -0.01 3.73 -1.82
C LEU A 67 0.34 4.75 -0.71
N ALA A 68 0.35 6.04 -1.04
CA ALA A 68 0.58 7.10 -0.07
C ALA A 68 -0.51 7.11 1.01
N VAL A 69 -1.77 6.96 0.62
CA VAL A 69 -2.90 6.89 1.55
C VAL A 69 -2.82 5.66 2.45
N ILE A 70 -2.42 4.51 1.92
CA ILE A 70 -2.19 3.31 2.73
C ILE A 70 -1.07 3.55 3.75
N ALA A 71 0.04 4.18 3.35
CA ALA A 71 1.12 4.50 4.28
C ALA A 71 0.66 5.45 5.41
N VAL A 72 -0.21 6.42 5.09
CA VAL A 72 -0.84 7.29 6.09
C VAL A 72 -1.74 6.48 7.03
N LEU A 73 -2.57 5.58 6.50
CA LEU A 73 -3.46 4.74 7.30
C LEU A 73 -2.68 3.84 8.25
N GLU A 74 -1.59 3.21 7.82
CA GLU A 74 -0.70 2.44 8.69
C GLU A 74 -0.16 3.26 9.86
N HIS A 75 0.13 4.55 9.64
CA HIS A 75 0.55 5.42 10.73
C HIS A 75 -0.61 5.76 11.69
N THR A 76 -1.87 5.78 11.23
CA THR A 76 -3.02 6.08 12.11
C THR A 76 -3.40 4.96 13.07
N VAL A 77 -2.90 3.76 12.81
CA VAL A 77 -3.22 2.54 13.51
C VAL A 77 -2.18 2.26 14.62
N GLU A 78 -2.61 1.68 15.74
CA GLU A 78 -1.74 1.19 16.80
C GLU A 78 -1.31 -0.25 16.46
N ASN A 79 -0.08 -0.39 15.95
CA ASN A 79 0.51 -1.69 15.65
C ASN A 79 1.39 -2.17 16.81
N HIS A 80 1.35 -3.47 17.09
CA HIS A 80 2.22 -4.16 18.05
C HIS A 80 3.63 -4.44 17.48
N ARG A 81 3.99 -3.82 16.34
CA ARG A 81 5.25 -4.07 15.63
C ARG A 81 6.41 -3.33 16.32
N PRO A 82 7.64 -3.90 16.31
CA PRO A 82 8.83 -3.18 16.70
C PRO A 82 8.99 -1.90 15.88
N ALA A 83 9.33 -0.77 16.52
CA ALA A 83 9.44 0.53 15.86
C ALA A 83 10.39 0.50 14.63
N ALA A 84 11.50 -0.24 14.72
CA ALA A 84 12.45 -0.40 13.62
C ALA A 84 11.82 -1.04 12.37
N GLN A 85 10.96 -2.04 12.54
CA GLN A 85 10.26 -2.70 11.44
C GLN A 85 9.26 -1.74 10.77
N GLN A 86 8.50 -1.00 11.58
CA GLN A 86 7.54 -0.01 11.08
C GLN A 86 8.25 1.11 10.29
N HIS A 87 9.43 1.56 10.74
CA HIS A 87 10.21 2.57 10.01
C HIS A 87 10.69 2.06 8.64
N ILE A 88 11.14 0.81 8.55
CA ILE A 88 11.59 0.20 7.29
C ILE A 88 10.42 0.04 6.32
N GLU A 89 9.28 -0.48 6.77
CA GLU A 89 8.07 -0.64 5.94
C GLU A 89 7.59 0.72 5.39
N THR A 90 7.54 1.73 6.26
CA THR A 90 7.14 3.09 5.87
C THR A 90 8.12 3.69 4.87
N ALA A 91 9.43 3.53 5.09
CA ALA A 91 10.46 4.03 4.18
C ALA A 91 10.36 3.37 2.79
N LEU A 92 10.19 2.05 2.73
CA LEU A 92 10.03 1.33 1.47
C LEU A 92 8.77 1.75 0.71
N ARG A 93 7.66 2.00 1.42
CA ARG A 93 6.43 2.55 0.80
C ARG A 93 6.65 3.94 0.25
N ILE A 94 7.32 4.83 1.00
CA ILE A 94 7.62 6.20 0.53
C ILE A 94 8.52 6.16 -0.71
N ILE A 95 9.55 5.30 -0.72
CA ILE A 95 10.40 5.08 -1.89
C ILE A 95 9.55 4.62 -3.07
N GLY A 96 8.67 3.64 -2.86
CA GLY A 96 7.76 3.14 -3.88
C GLY A 96 6.82 4.20 -4.46
N VAL A 97 6.25 5.06 -3.60
CA VAL A 97 5.44 6.22 -4.01
C VAL A 97 6.28 7.17 -4.86
N GLY A 98 7.51 7.49 -4.44
CA GLY A 98 8.42 8.35 -5.19
C GLY A 98 8.78 7.80 -6.57
N LEU A 99 9.07 6.50 -6.66
CA LEU A 99 9.38 5.83 -7.92
C LEU A 99 8.17 5.85 -8.88
N ILE A 100 6.97 5.53 -8.39
CA ILE A 100 5.75 5.54 -9.21
C ILE A 100 5.40 6.98 -9.63
N ALA A 101 5.57 7.96 -8.75
CA ALA A 101 5.39 9.37 -9.09
C ALA A 101 6.36 9.81 -10.19
N LEU A 102 7.64 9.40 -10.12
CA LEU A 102 8.62 9.68 -11.17
C LEU A 102 8.20 9.05 -12.51
N LEU A 103 7.72 7.81 -12.48
CA LEU A 103 7.20 7.13 -13.67
C LEU A 103 5.99 7.84 -14.28
N ALA A 104 5.17 8.51 -13.47
CA ALA A 104 4.00 9.27 -13.94
C ALA A 104 4.39 10.44 -14.87
N PHE A 105 5.57 11.03 -14.66
CA PHE A 105 6.11 12.12 -15.48
C PHE A 105 7.05 11.65 -16.60
N SER A 106 7.26 10.34 -16.73
CA SER A 106 8.14 9.78 -17.75
C SER A 106 7.47 9.66 -19.13
N GLU A 107 8.29 9.65 -20.19
CA GLU A 107 7.84 9.43 -21.57
C GLU A 107 7.88 7.95 -22.01
N ILE A 108 7.84 7.05 -21.04
CA ILE A 108 7.93 5.61 -21.28
C ILE A 108 6.64 5.11 -21.97
N ALA A 109 6.80 4.15 -22.88
CA ALA A 109 5.67 3.49 -23.54
C ALA A 109 4.73 2.79 -22.55
N ALA A 110 3.51 2.54 -23.01
CA ALA A 110 2.43 2.03 -22.16
C ALA A 110 2.75 0.71 -21.45
N LEU A 111 3.28 -0.25 -22.20
CA LEU A 111 3.61 -1.58 -21.71
C LEU A 111 4.73 -1.57 -20.64
N PRO A 112 5.91 -0.95 -20.88
CA PRO A 112 6.95 -0.86 -19.87
C PRO A 112 6.53 -0.04 -18.64
N LEU A 113 5.73 1.02 -18.80
CA LEU A 113 5.18 1.77 -17.68
C LEU A 113 4.32 0.87 -16.77
N ALA A 114 3.43 0.08 -17.37
CA ALA A 114 2.58 -0.86 -16.65
C ALA A 114 3.37 -1.98 -15.96
N LEU A 115 4.38 -2.54 -16.62
CA LEU A 115 5.24 -3.56 -16.04
C LEU A 115 6.04 -3.03 -14.85
N LEU A 116 6.68 -1.87 -15.00
CA LEU A 116 7.46 -1.26 -13.91
C LEU A 116 6.59 -0.92 -12.70
N THR A 117 5.42 -0.31 -12.92
CA THR A 117 4.48 -0.01 -11.83
C THR A 117 3.96 -1.29 -11.17
N ALA A 118 3.64 -2.34 -11.93
CA ALA A 118 3.24 -3.63 -11.39
C ALA A 118 4.34 -4.28 -10.55
N VAL A 119 5.58 -4.30 -11.03
CA VAL A 119 6.74 -4.84 -10.29
C VAL A 119 6.94 -4.10 -8.97
N ILE A 120 6.91 -2.76 -8.99
CA ILE A 120 7.07 -1.95 -7.77
C ILE A 120 5.96 -2.27 -6.75
N VAL A 121 4.71 -2.39 -7.20
CA VAL A 121 3.58 -2.70 -6.32
C VAL A 121 3.69 -4.13 -5.76
N VAL A 122 4.03 -5.11 -6.60
CA VAL A 122 4.19 -6.52 -6.18
C VAL A 122 5.30 -6.65 -5.15
N VAL A 123 6.46 -6.03 -5.39
CA VAL A 123 7.59 -6.03 -4.45
C VAL A 123 7.15 -5.45 -3.09
N GLN A 124 6.45 -4.32 -3.08
CA GLN A 124 5.93 -3.74 -1.84
C GLN A 124 4.95 -4.67 -1.11
N VAL A 125 4.04 -5.32 -1.84
CA VAL A 125 3.07 -6.26 -1.26
C VAL A 125 3.78 -7.48 -0.68
N VAL A 126 4.72 -8.07 -1.41
CA VAL A 126 5.48 -9.25 -0.97
C VAL A 126 6.28 -8.93 0.28
N ILE A 127 6.98 -7.80 0.29
CA ILE A 127 7.72 -7.34 1.46
C ILE A 127 6.79 -7.16 2.66
N ASN A 128 5.64 -6.50 2.46
CA ASN A 128 4.63 -6.32 3.52
C ASN A 128 4.17 -7.67 4.10
N ILE A 129 3.91 -8.67 3.26
CA ILE A 129 3.49 -10.01 3.69
C ILE A 129 4.61 -10.71 4.47
N ILE A 130 5.85 -10.66 3.99
CA ILE A 130 7.00 -11.30 4.67
C ILE A 130 7.18 -10.73 6.07
N PHE A 131 7.15 -9.40 6.18
CA PHE A 131 7.25 -8.72 7.47
C PHE A 131 6.05 -9.01 8.39
N HIS A 132 4.85 -9.14 7.83
CA HIS A 132 3.66 -9.54 8.58
C HIS A 132 3.81 -10.95 9.16
N ARG A 133 4.28 -11.92 8.35
CA ARG A 133 4.51 -13.30 8.81
C ARG A 133 5.61 -13.39 9.87
N ALA A 134 6.73 -12.72 9.66
CA ALA A 134 7.84 -12.71 10.61
C ALA A 134 7.43 -12.17 12.00
N ALA A 135 6.51 -11.20 12.04
CA ALA A 135 5.96 -10.69 13.30
C ALA A 135 5.01 -11.68 13.99
N GLY A 136 4.24 -12.46 13.22
CA GLY A 136 3.34 -13.50 13.73
C GLY A 136 4.09 -14.67 14.38
N ASP A 137 5.19 -15.10 13.78
CA ASP A 137 6.00 -16.22 14.30
C ASP A 137 6.61 -15.91 15.68
N LEU A 138 7.04 -14.66 15.91
CA LEU A 138 7.57 -14.20 17.22
C LEU A 138 6.52 -14.21 18.34
N HIS A 139 5.25 -13.97 18.02
CA HIS A 139 4.16 -14.05 19.00
C HIS A 139 3.81 -15.50 19.35
N HIS A 140 4.00 -16.45 18.44
CA HIS A 140 3.68 -17.85 18.70
C HIS A 140 4.70 -18.55 19.59
N GLU A 141 5.98 -18.14 19.56
CA GLU A 141 7.04 -18.67 20.43
C GLU A 141 6.98 -18.15 21.88
N SER A 142 6.31 -17.04 22.15
CA SER A 142 6.24 -16.43 23.50
C SER A 142 5.10 -16.92 24.38
N HIS A 143 4.25 -17.83 23.89
CA HIS A 143 3.26 -18.57 24.68
C HIS A 143 3.66 -20.06 24.80
N PRO A 144 4.66 -20.41 25.62
CA PRO A 144 4.83 -21.80 26.03
C PRO A 144 3.64 -22.17 26.92
N LEU A 145 2.79 -23.04 26.39
CA LEU A 145 1.78 -23.87 27.06
C LEU A 145 1.85 -23.87 28.60
N GLU A 146 1.20 -22.88 29.24
CA GLU A 146 0.77 -23.01 30.64
C GLU A 146 -0.51 -23.86 30.66
N PHE A 147 -0.35 -25.15 30.36
CA PHE A 147 -1.34 -26.16 30.72
C PHE A 147 -1.12 -26.48 32.20
N THR A 148 -1.86 -25.80 33.07
CA THR A 148 -2.08 -26.26 34.46
C THR A 148 -3.26 -27.22 34.45
N PRO A 149 -3.08 -28.54 34.65
CA PRO A 149 -4.20 -29.42 34.96
C PRO A 149 -4.63 -29.18 36.42
N GLU A 150 -5.90 -28.86 36.61
CA GLU A 150 -6.59 -28.90 37.91
C GLU A 150 -6.87 -30.36 38.34
#